data_AF-A0A2S9AEQ9-F1
#
_entry.id   AF-A0A2S9AEQ9-F1
#
_cell.length_a   1.000
_cell.length_b   1.000
_cell.length_c   1.000
_cell.angle_alpha   90.00
_cell.angle_beta   90.00
_cell.angle_gamma   90.00
#
_symmetry.space_group_name_H-M   'P 1'
#
loop_
_entity.id
_entity.type
_entity.pdbx_description
1 polymer ?
#
loop_
_entity_poly.entity_id
_entity_poly.type
_entity_poly.pdbx_seq_one_letter_code
_entity_poly.pdbx_strand_id
1 'polypeptide(L)'
;MSDGRLPVRRRWLRWTIGVLVTLLLLAVGWVTVRGIGAVNDLQQVAASSGQLKKAIGDGDLEKAATVSQRIAHHAGSAHDLTSDPVWHAFGFVPWIGPNFTAVSDVAEIADDIATDALNPVLKAAGDLDLASLGFSNGTIDLTPFAKIEPSLADADATLASAVTRARQIDADATLPPLADAVRELRTTVTQAATVVGSLHGASALLPSMLGGEGPRNYVIAMQNNAEVRSSGGIIGAIALLHAEGGRITLSQQASTRDFPALDASLSLSESTVALFEDRPGRYLQNITNIPDFTEAAPLIAARWQGRFGTTVDGVIAVDAVMTKNLLAVTGPITFGPFTADKDNVVSLLLSEIYAAVPDPAIQDEVFAQAATALFGAALSGAAPKDLVGALATSADQGRIRVWSAHEDEERILASSSLGGALPVDGPDGTYVGVLFNDTTGGKMDYYTDAEITTSIGSCQGRPTTRVRVTWTNGAPADAATALPPYVTADGFYGVAAGSVRTLITVYGPEGATPSRIDRDGKEDPVQTATLGTRSAVQHEGLLAPGESTTITVEFQGDGAGARLTEVTHTPLVRDPAIHREELRCAS
;
A
#
# COMPACT_ATOMS: atom_id res chain seq x y z
N MET A 1 -81.37 -39.12 15.34
CA MET A 1 -81.14 -39.52 13.93
C MET A 1 -79.95 -38.72 13.44
N SER A 2 -78.85 -39.41 13.12
CA SER A 2 -77.53 -38.81 12.87
C SER A 2 -77.36 -38.44 11.39
N ASP A 3 -76.88 -37.23 11.15
CA ASP A 3 -76.50 -36.67 9.85
C ASP A 3 -75.38 -37.46 9.17
N GLY A 4 -75.52 -37.69 7.87
CA GLY A 4 -74.51 -38.32 7.02
C GLY A 4 -74.23 -37.47 5.78
N ARG A 5 -73.11 -36.74 5.77
CA ARG A 5 -72.53 -36.15 4.56
C ARG A 5 -71.01 -36.36 4.50
N LEU A 6 -70.55 -36.61 3.25
CA LEU A 6 -69.19 -36.63 2.67
C LEU A 6 -68.53 -38.02 2.50
N PRO A 7 -67.97 -38.34 1.29
CA PRO A 7 -66.64 -37.83 0.93
C PRO A 7 -66.42 -37.58 -0.59
N VAL A 8 -66.54 -36.33 -1.07
CA VAL A 8 -66.05 -35.91 -2.41
C VAL A 8 -64.66 -35.26 -2.35
N ARG A 9 -64.20 -34.87 -1.14
CA ARG A 9 -62.92 -34.16 -0.93
C ARG A 9 -61.65 -35.00 -1.24
N ARG A 10 -61.68 -36.34 -1.10
CA ARG A 10 -60.46 -37.18 -1.26
C ARG A 10 -59.96 -37.36 -2.68
N ARG A 11 -60.84 -37.31 -3.71
CA ARG A 11 -60.44 -37.43 -5.11
C ARG A 11 -59.81 -36.13 -5.62
N TRP A 12 -60.45 -34.99 -5.37
CA TRP A 12 -59.90 -33.68 -5.73
C TRP A 12 -58.55 -33.44 -5.06
N LEU A 13 -58.41 -33.75 -3.78
CA LEU A 13 -57.13 -33.65 -3.07
C LEU A 13 -56.01 -34.48 -3.72
N ARG A 14 -56.30 -35.71 -4.18
CA ARG A 14 -55.33 -36.56 -4.88
C ARG A 14 -54.91 -36.00 -6.25
N TRP A 15 -55.85 -35.43 -7.01
CA TRP A 15 -55.55 -34.77 -8.28
C TRP A 15 -54.73 -33.50 -8.07
N THR A 16 -55.08 -32.68 -7.08
CA THR A 16 -54.32 -31.48 -6.74
C THR A 16 -52.90 -31.81 -6.29
N ILE A 17 -52.72 -32.84 -5.44
CA ILE A 17 -51.39 -33.31 -5.04
C ILE A 17 -50.60 -33.85 -6.25
N GLY A 18 -51.22 -34.64 -7.12
CA GLY A 18 -50.57 -35.16 -8.32
C GLY A 18 -50.11 -34.06 -9.29
N VAL A 19 -50.94 -33.03 -9.49
CA VAL A 19 -50.59 -31.86 -10.31
C VAL A 19 -49.45 -31.07 -9.67
N LEU A 20 -49.50 -30.81 -8.36
CA LEU A 20 -48.44 -30.09 -7.65
C LEU A 20 -47.09 -30.84 -7.71
N VAL A 21 -47.09 -32.16 -7.53
CA VAL A 21 -45.88 -32.99 -7.65
C VAL A 21 -45.34 -32.97 -9.07
N THR A 22 -46.20 -33.03 -10.09
CA THR A 22 -45.78 -32.97 -11.49
C THR A 22 -45.16 -31.61 -11.82
N LEU A 23 -45.77 -30.52 -11.37
CA LEU A 23 -45.23 -29.17 -11.54
C LEU A 23 -43.88 -29.01 -10.81
N LEU A 24 -43.75 -29.58 -9.61
CA LEU A 24 -42.50 -29.59 -8.87
C LEU A 24 -41.40 -30.35 -9.61
N LEU A 25 -41.68 -31.53 -10.17
CA LEU A 25 -40.71 -32.30 -10.95
C LEU A 25 -40.26 -31.57 -12.23
N LEU A 26 -41.20 -30.90 -12.92
CA LEU A 26 -40.87 -30.07 -14.07
C LEU A 26 -40.02 -28.86 -13.65
N ALA A 27 -40.34 -28.21 -12.53
CA ALA A 27 -39.55 -27.12 -11.98
C ALA A 27 -38.14 -27.57 -11.60
N VAL A 28 -38.00 -28.72 -10.92
CA VAL A 28 -36.69 -29.32 -10.58
C VAL A 28 -35.89 -29.65 -11.83
N GLY A 29 -36.51 -30.29 -12.84
CA GLY A 29 -35.84 -30.60 -14.10
C GLY A 29 -35.40 -29.34 -14.85
N TRP A 30 -36.25 -28.32 -14.89
CA TRP A 30 -35.97 -27.00 -15.47
C TRP A 30 -34.76 -26.34 -14.82
N VAL A 31 -34.78 -26.18 -13.49
CA VAL A 31 -33.65 -25.55 -12.78
C VAL A 31 -32.38 -26.39 -12.82
N THR A 32 -32.48 -27.73 -12.89
CA THR A 32 -31.29 -28.59 -13.03
C THR A 32 -30.58 -28.34 -14.36
N VAL A 33 -31.32 -28.28 -15.47
CA VAL A 33 -30.76 -28.02 -16.79
C VAL A 33 -30.12 -26.63 -16.85
N ARG A 34 -30.82 -25.62 -16.33
CA ARG A 34 -30.31 -24.25 -16.29
C ARG A 34 -29.08 -24.11 -15.39
N GLY A 35 -29.08 -24.78 -14.24
CA GLY A 35 -27.95 -24.76 -13.31
C GLY A 35 -26.70 -25.41 -13.88
N ILE A 36 -26.83 -26.53 -14.60
CA ILE A 36 -25.72 -27.15 -15.33
C ILE A 36 -25.18 -26.20 -16.41
N GLY A 37 -26.08 -25.54 -17.16
CA GLY A 37 -25.68 -24.55 -18.16
C GLY A 37 -24.91 -23.37 -17.54
N ALA A 38 -25.44 -22.77 -16.48
CA ALA A 38 -24.84 -21.64 -15.79
C ALA A 38 -23.47 -21.98 -15.19
N VAL A 39 -23.33 -23.14 -14.54
CA VAL A 39 -22.05 -23.60 -13.99
C VAL A 39 -21.02 -23.83 -15.11
N ASN A 40 -21.42 -24.43 -16.23
CA ASN A 40 -20.53 -24.62 -17.37
C ASN A 40 -20.05 -23.29 -17.95
N ASP A 41 -20.96 -22.32 -18.11
CA ASP A 41 -20.63 -20.99 -18.60
C ASP A 41 -19.70 -20.24 -17.64
N LEU A 42 -19.95 -20.30 -16.33
CA LEU A 42 -19.05 -19.74 -15.31
C LEU A 42 -17.67 -20.39 -15.30
N GLN A 43 -17.58 -21.69 -15.54
CA GLN A 43 -16.28 -22.37 -15.71
C GLN A 43 -15.54 -21.87 -16.96
N GLN A 44 -16.26 -21.58 -18.06
CA GLN A 44 -15.66 -20.97 -19.25
C GLN A 44 -15.21 -19.53 -19.00
N VAL A 45 -15.94 -18.77 -18.18
CA VAL A 45 -15.51 -17.45 -17.71
C VAL A 45 -14.19 -17.57 -16.95
N ALA A 46 -14.11 -18.44 -15.93
CA ALA A 46 -12.89 -18.64 -15.14
C ALA A 46 -11.69 -19.07 -16.02
N ALA A 47 -11.90 -20.01 -16.94
CA ALA A 47 -10.87 -20.46 -17.87
C ALA A 47 -10.41 -19.34 -18.83
N SER A 48 -11.34 -18.52 -19.30
CA SER A 48 -11.06 -17.39 -20.20
C SER A 48 -10.38 -16.23 -19.47
N SER A 49 -10.67 -16.01 -18.18
CA SER A 49 -9.99 -14.99 -17.35
C SER A 49 -8.48 -15.25 -17.26
N GLY A 50 -8.05 -16.51 -17.16
CA GLY A 50 -6.62 -16.85 -17.21
C GLY A 50 -5.97 -16.53 -18.56
N GLN A 51 -6.69 -16.75 -19.67
CA GLN A 51 -6.23 -16.39 -21.02
C GLN A 51 -6.17 -14.88 -21.22
N LEU A 52 -7.16 -14.15 -20.69
CA LEU A 52 -7.22 -12.70 -20.72
C LEU A 52 -6.04 -12.08 -19.97
N LYS A 53 -5.80 -12.53 -18.72
CA LYS A 53 -4.66 -12.08 -17.92
C LYS A 53 -3.34 -12.27 -18.66
N LYS A 54 -3.17 -13.41 -19.34
CA LYS A 54 -1.99 -13.67 -20.17
C LYS A 54 -1.91 -12.73 -21.37
N ALA A 55 -3.00 -12.56 -22.13
CA ALA A 55 -3.03 -11.67 -23.29
C ALA A 55 -2.70 -10.22 -22.92
N ILE A 56 -3.27 -9.71 -21.82
CA ILE A 56 -2.94 -8.38 -21.27
C ILE A 56 -1.46 -8.31 -20.86
N GLY A 57 -0.95 -9.33 -20.16
CA GLY A 57 0.46 -9.38 -19.74
C GLY A 57 1.46 -9.39 -20.90
N ASP A 58 1.08 -10.05 -22.01
CA ASP A 58 1.83 -10.12 -23.26
C ASP A 58 1.66 -8.86 -24.14
N GLY A 59 0.74 -7.94 -23.78
CA GLY A 59 0.42 -6.73 -24.55
C GLY A 59 -0.44 -6.98 -25.81
N ASP A 60 -1.03 -8.16 -25.94
CA ASP A 60 -1.86 -8.56 -27.08
C ASP A 60 -3.32 -8.12 -26.86
N LEU A 61 -3.57 -6.82 -27.10
CA LEU A 61 -4.89 -6.22 -26.89
C LEU A 61 -5.97 -6.75 -27.84
N GLU A 62 -5.61 -7.15 -29.07
CA GLU A 62 -6.56 -7.74 -30.02
C GLU A 62 -7.07 -9.10 -29.51
N LYS A 63 -6.17 -9.94 -29.00
CA LYS A 63 -6.54 -11.20 -28.36
C LYS A 63 -7.28 -10.95 -27.06
N ALA A 64 -6.87 -9.98 -26.25
CA ALA A 64 -7.57 -9.63 -25.01
C ALA A 64 -9.02 -9.22 -25.29
N ALA A 65 -9.27 -8.39 -26.30
CA ALA A 65 -10.62 -7.99 -26.74
C ALA A 65 -11.44 -9.18 -27.25
N THR A 66 -10.83 -10.11 -27.97
CA THR A 66 -11.52 -11.33 -28.41
C THR A 66 -11.90 -12.23 -27.23
N VAL A 67 -11.01 -12.37 -26.25
CA VAL A 67 -11.27 -13.16 -25.04
C VAL A 67 -12.30 -12.48 -24.15
N SER A 68 -12.30 -11.16 -24.04
CA SER A 68 -13.30 -10.42 -23.25
C SER A 68 -14.71 -10.58 -23.79
N GLN A 69 -14.90 -10.56 -25.11
CA GLN A 69 -16.20 -10.82 -25.72
C GLN A 69 -16.71 -12.24 -25.40
N ARG A 70 -15.81 -13.23 -25.34
CA ARG A 70 -16.17 -14.59 -24.92
C ARG A 70 -16.56 -14.65 -23.45
N ILE A 71 -15.83 -13.94 -22.59
CA ILE A 71 -16.17 -13.82 -21.17
C ILE A 71 -17.56 -13.19 -21.01
N ALA A 72 -17.83 -12.06 -21.67
CA ALA A 72 -19.12 -11.38 -21.63
C ALA A 72 -20.26 -12.29 -22.14
N HIS A 73 -20.03 -13.05 -23.22
CA HIS A 73 -21.04 -13.98 -23.72
C HIS A 73 -21.40 -15.07 -22.71
N HIS A 74 -20.41 -15.73 -22.10
CA HIS A 74 -20.67 -16.78 -21.11
C HIS A 74 -21.22 -16.21 -19.80
N ALA A 75 -20.73 -15.05 -19.36
CA ALA A 75 -21.21 -14.40 -18.15
C ALA A 75 -22.69 -13.99 -18.28
N GLY A 76 -23.06 -13.33 -19.39
CA GLY A 76 -24.44 -12.98 -19.68
C GLY A 76 -25.34 -14.21 -19.83
N SER A 77 -24.86 -15.28 -20.49
CA SER A 77 -25.59 -16.56 -20.58
C SER A 77 -25.83 -17.18 -19.20
N ALA A 78 -24.83 -17.20 -18.32
CA ALA A 78 -24.98 -17.70 -16.95
C ALA A 78 -25.98 -16.85 -16.15
N HIS A 79 -25.95 -15.52 -16.33
CA HIS A 79 -26.89 -14.60 -15.69
C HIS A 79 -28.32 -14.85 -16.17
N ASP A 80 -28.54 -14.97 -17.48
CA ASP A 80 -29.85 -15.26 -18.09
C ASP A 80 -30.42 -16.63 -17.69
N LEU A 81 -29.55 -17.62 -17.47
CA LEU A 81 -29.95 -18.96 -17.01
C LEU A 81 -30.37 -18.97 -15.53
N THR A 82 -29.98 -17.95 -14.75
CA THR A 82 -30.14 -17.90 -13.29
C THR A 82 -31.01 -16.73 -12.80
N SER A 83 -31.57 -15.94 -13.72
CA SER A 83 -32.44 -14.78 -13.45
C SER A 83 -33.94 -15.09 -13.55
N ASP A 84 -34.33 -16.34 -13.85
CA ASP A 84 -35.74 -16.68 -14.06
C ASP A 84 -36.54 -16.85 -12.76
N PRO A 85 -37.87 -16.58 -12.77
CA PRO A 85 -38.68 -16.65 -11.55
C PRO A 85 -38.72 -18.03 -10.89
N VAL A 86 -38.60 -19.12 -11.66
CA VAL A 86 -38.54 -20.49 -11.12
C VAL A 86 -37.22 -20.69 -10.40
N TRP A 87 -36.10 -20.22 -10.96
CA TRP A 87 -34.79 -20.24 -10.30
C TRP A 87 -34.81 -19.47 -8.96
N HIS A 88 -35.29 -18.22 -8.98
CA HIS A 88 -35.39 -17.40 -7.77
C HIS A 88 -36.28 -18.04 -6.69
N ALA A 89 -37.34 -18.74 -7.07
CA ALA A 89 -38.20 -19.44 -6.12
C ALA A 89 -37.43 -20.51 -5.32
N PHE A 90 -36.44 -21.17 -5.93
CA PHE A 90 -35.58 -22.15 -5.24
C PHE A 90 -34.61 -21.50 -4.25
N GLY A 91 -34.28 -20.21 -4.42
CA GLY A 91 -33.49 -19.44 -3.45
C GLY A 91 -34.12 -19.33 -2.06
N PHE A 92 -35.44 -19.47 -1.95
CA PHE A 92 -36.16 -19.44 -0.66
C PHE A 92 -36.22 -20.80 0.05
N VAL A 93 -35.74 -21.87 -0.58
CA VAL A 93 -35.79 -23.23 0.00
C VAL A 93 -34.72 -23.34 1.09
N PRO A 94 -35.07 -23.70 2.34
CA PRO A 94 -34.07 -23.91 3.38
C PRO A 94 -32.99 -24.91 2.96
N TRP A 95 -31.74 -24.71 3.41
CA TRP A 95 -30.56 -25.55 3.16
C TRP A 95 -30.01 -25.55 1.72
N ILE A 96 -30.87 -25.49 0.70
CA ILE A 96 -30.46 -25.55 -0.71
C ILE A 96 -30.46 -24.15 -1.35
N GLY A 97 -31.38 -23.28 -0.94
CA GLY A 97 -31.57 -21.93 -1.48
C GLY A 97 -30.32 -21.05 -1.51
N PRO A 98 -29.45 -21.04 -0.48
CA PRO A 98 -28.20 -20.28 -0.54
C PRO A 98 -27.31 -20.63 -1.74
N ASN A 99 -27.34 -21.88 -2.24
CA ASN A 99 -26.60 -22.28 -3.43
C ASN A 99 -27.18 -21.65 -4.72
N PHE A 100 -28.51 -21.57 -4.81
CA PHE A 100 -29.19 -20.94 -5.95
C PHE A 100 -28.92 -19.45 -6.00
N THR A 101 -29.03 -18.77 -4.85
CA THR A 101 -28.70 -17.35 -4.71
C THR A 101 -27.24 -17.09 -5.04
N ALA A 102 -26.30 -17.86 -4.46
CA ALA A 102 -24.87 -17.68 -4.71
C ALA A 102 -24.50 -17.86 -6.20
N VAL A 103 -25.11 -18.82 -6.91
CA VAL A 103 -24.87 -19.00 -8.35
C VAL A 103 -25.41 -17.80 -9.16
N SER A 104 -26.59 -17.29 -8.82
CA SER A 104 -27.13 -16.06 -9.45
C SER A 104 -26.22 -14.85 -9.19
N ASP A 105 -25.78 -14.66 -7.95
CA ASP A 105 -24.93 -13.53 -7.56
C ASP A 105 -23.57 -13.59 -8.29
N VAL A 106 -22.95 -14.78 -8.37
CA VAL A 106 -21.69 -14.98 -9.11
C VAL A 106 -21.87 -14.67 -10.60
N ALA A 107 -22.98 -15.10 -11.20
CA ALA A 107 -23.27 -14.86 -12.60
C ALA A 107 -23.52 -13.38 -12.91
N GLU A 108 -24.31 -12.70 -12.08
CA GLU A 108 -24.55 -11.25 -12.18
C GLU A 108 -23.24 -10.45 -12.03
N ILE A 109 -22.43 -10.75 -11.00
CA ILE A 109 -21.14 -10.08 -10.82
C ILE A 109 -20.22 -10.29 -12.03
N ALA A 110 -20.17 -11.51 -12.56
CA ALA A 110 -19.35 -11.80 -13.74
C ALA A 110 -19.82 -11.05 -14.99
N ASP A 111 -21.13 -10.91 -15.19
CA ASP A 111 -21.71 -10.23 -16.34
C ASP A 111 -21.46 -8.71 -16.27
N ASP A 112 -21.71 -8.10 -15.12
CA ASP A 112 -21.45 -6.68 -14.87
C ASP A 112 -19.97 -6.34 -15.09
N ILE A 113 -19.04 -7.15 -14.55
CA ILE A 113 -17.59 -6.94 -14.78
C ILE A 113 -17.25 -7.05 -16.26
N ALA A 114 -17.81 -8.04 -16.96
CA ALA A 114 -17.48 -8.25 -18.36
C ALA A 114 -18.01 -7.11 -19.25
N THR A 115 -19.23 -6.64 -18.98
CA THR A 115 -19.95 -5.68 -19.79
C THR A 115 -19.58 -4.24 -19.45
N ASP A 116 -19.48 -3.90 -18.16
CA ASP A 116 -19.34 -2.51 -17.70
C ASP A 116 -17.90 -2.14 -17.31
N ALA A 117 -17.01 -3.12 -17.06
CA ALA A 117 -15.60 -2.84 -16.77
C ALA A 117 -14.68 -3.28 -17.92
N LEU A 118 -14.72 -4.56 -18.28
CA LEU A 118 -13.70 -5.16 -19.14
C LEU A 118 -13.79 -4.68 -20.60
N ASN A 119 -14.99 -4.74 -21.20
CA ASN A 119 -15.18 -4.39 -22.60
C ASN A 119 -14.90 -2.90 -22.90
N PRO A 120 -15.40 -1.92 -22.10
CA PRO A 120 -15.10 -0.50 -22.31
C PRO A 120 -13.60 -0.19 -22.23
N VAL A 121 -12.92 -0.73 -21.21
CA VAL A 121 -11.47 -0.50 -21.01
C VAL A 121 -10.65 -1.06 -22.18
N LEU A 122 -10.92 -2.30 -22.61
CA LEU A 122 -10.17 -2.90 -23.73
C LEU A 122 -10.44 -2.18 -25.06
N LYS A 123 -11.67 -1.72 -25.27
CA LYS A 123 -12.01 -0.90 -26.44
C LYS A 123 -11.24 0.43 -26.43
N ALA A 124 -11.22 1.12 -25.28
CA ALA A 124 -10.49 2.36 -25.12
C ALA A 124 -8.97 2.14 -25.29
N ALA A 125 -8.42 1.06 -24.74
CA ALA A 125 -7.01 0.70 -24.84
C ALA A 125 -6.61 0.33 -26.28
N GLY A 126 -7.47 -0.34 -27.04
CA GLY A 126 -7.22 -0.69 -28.45
C GLY A 126 -7.07 0.53 -29.35
N ASP A 127 -7.59 1.69 -28.94
CA ASP A 127 -7.46 2.96 -29.66
C ASP A 127 -6.21 3.77 -29.22
N LEU A 128 -5.33 3.20 -28.40
CA LEU A 128 -4.11 3.83 -27.88
C LEU A 128 -2.85 3.16 -28.39
N ASP A 129 -1.82 3.96 -28.63
CA ASP A 129 -0.47 3.45 -28.85
C ASP A 129 0.23 3.27 -27.49
N LEU A 130 0.23 2.05 -26.96
CA LEU A 130 0.91 1.77 -25.68
C LEU A 130 2.43 1.98 -25.75
N ALA A 131 3.03 1.97 -26.95
CA ALA A 131 4.45 2.26 -27.10
C ALA A 131 4.78 3.74 -26.91
N SER A 132 3.79 4.64 -26.99
CA SER A 132 3.97 6.08 -26.77
C SER A 132 3.81 6.52 -25.32
N LEU A 133 3.44 5.61 -24.40
CA LEU A 133 3.28 5.89 -22.96
C LEU A 133 4.61 6.09 -22.21
N GLY A 134 5.74 5.94 -22.90
CA GLY A 134 7.07 6.13 -22.34
C GLY A 134 7.55 7.57 -22.30
N PHE A 135 8.64 7.79 -21.57
CA PHE A 135 9.42 9.02 -21.73
C PHE A 135 10.08 9.04 -23.11
N SER A 136 9.76 10.06 -23.90
CA SER A 136 10.47 10.38 -25.13
C SER A 136 11.15 11.73 -24.95
N ASN A 137 12.48 11.74 -24.88
CA ASN A 137 13.28 12.95 -24.64
C ASN A 137 12.88 13.74 -23.38
N GLY A 138 12.48 13.05 -22.30
CA GLY A 138 12.09 13.68 -21.04
C GLY A 138 10.66 14.23 -20.99
N THR A 139 9.82 13.89 -21.96
CA THR A 139 8.39 14.23 -22.00
C THR A 139 7.54 12.96 -22.00
N ILE A 140 6.45 12.96 -21.24
CA ILE A 140 5.37 11.96 -21.30
C ILE A 140 4.21 12.55 -22.11
N ASP A 141 3.65 11.79 -23.04
CA ASP A 141 2.38 12.14 -23.67
C ASP A 141 1.22 11.88 -22.71
N LEU A 142 0.54 12.95 -22.30
CA LEU A 142 -0.57 12.92 -21.34
C LEU A 142 -1.91 12.57 -22.00
N THR A 143 -1.99 12.64 -23.33
CA THR A 143 -3.22 12.44 -24.11
C THR A 143 -3.83 11.05 -23.91
N PRO A 144 -3.05 9.95 -23.94
CA PRO A 144 -3.59 8.61 -23.72
C PRO A 144 -4.22 8.44 -22.34
N PHE A 145 -3.60 9.00 -21.30
CA PHE A 145 -4.09 8.96 -19.91
C PHE A 145 -5.44 9.66 -19.79
N ALA A 146 -5.53 10.91 -20.27
CA ALA A 146 -6.79 11.67 -20.24
C ALA A 146 -7.91 11.01 -21.07
N LYS A 147 -7.56 10.31 -22.17
CA LYS A 147 -8.55 9.63 -23.02
C LYS A 147 -9.12 8.36 -22.38
N ILE A 148 -8.31 7.59 -21.66
CA ILE A 148 -8.73 6.31 -21.07
C ILE A 148 -9.35 6.45 -19.67
N GLU A 149 -9.04 7.56 -18.97
CA GLU A 149 -9.49 7.82 -17.60
C GLU A 149 -10.99 7.56 -17.39
N PRO A 150 -11.94 8.04 -18.23
CA PRO A 150 -13.36 7.82 -17.97
C PRO A 150 -13.76 6.34 -18.01
N SER A 151 -13.15 5.56 -18.91
CA SER A 151 -13.40 4.11 -18.99
C SER A 151 -12.79 3.35 -17.81
N LEU A 152 -11.67 3.82 -17.27
CA LEU A 152 -11.07 3.26 -16.06
C LEU A 152 -11.87 3.65 -14.81
N ALA A 153 -12.42 4.86 -14.75
CA ALA A 153 -13.28 5.31 -13.66
C ALA A 153 -14.56 4.46 -13.55
N ASP A 154 -15.23 4.22 -14.69
CA ASP A 154 -16.41 3.34 -14.75
C ASP A 154 -16.07 1.89 -14.36
N ALA A 155 -14.93 1.38 -14.81
CA ALA A 155 -14.47 0.05 -14.49
C ALA A 155 -14.08 -0.11 -13.00
N ASP A 156 -13.43 0.89 -12.42
CA ASP A 156 -13.07 0.96 -11.01
C ASP A 156 -14.32 0.95 -10.12
N ALA A 157 -15.32 1.77 -10.45
CA ALA A 157 -16.61 1.80 -9.75
C ALA A 157 -17.35 0.46 -9.82
N THR A 158 -17.39 -0.15 -11.02
CA THR A 158 -18.00 -1.48 -11.23
C THR A 158 -17.29 -2.56 -10.41
N LEU A 159 -15.96 -2.57 -10.41
CA LEU A 159 -15.16 -3.53 -9.65
C LEU A 159 -15.27 -3.32 -8.14
N ALA A 160 -15.29 -2.08 -7.65
CA ALA A 160 -15.51 -1.79 -6.23
C ALA A 160 -16.89 -2.29 -5.75
N SER A 161 -17.93 -2.08 -6.57
CA SER A 161 -19.26 -2.66 -6.33
C SER A 161 -19.24 -4.19 -6.33
N ALA A 162 -18.55 -4.80 -7.30
CA ALA A 162 -18.40 -6.25 -7.39
C ALA A 162 -17.66 -6.86 -6.19
N VAL A 163 -16.59 -6.21 -5.69
CA VAL A 163 -15.91 -6.63 -4.45
C VAL A 163 -16.89 -6.65 -3.28
N THR A 164 -17.69 -5.58 -3.14
CA THR A 164 -18.69 -5.46 -2.07
C THR A 164 -19.74 -6.55 -2.15
N ARG A 165 -20.34 -6.78 -3.32
CA ARG A 165 -21.33 -7.85 -3.55
C ARG A 165 -20.73 -9.24 -3.34
N ALA A 166 -19.54 -9.52 -3.87
CA ALA A 166 -18.87 -10.81 -3.69
C ALA A 166 -18.63 -11.13 -2.20
N ARG A 167 -18.31 -10.13 -1.37
CA ARG A 167 -18.14 -10.30 0.09
C ARG A 167 -19.44 -10.63 0.82
N GLN A 168 -20.60 -10.22 0.29
CA GLN A 168 -21.91 -10.50 0.90
C GLN A 168 -22.40 -11.94 0.68
N ILE A 169 -21.84 -12.67 -0.29
CA ILE A 169 -22.21 -14.06 -0.57
C ILE A 169 -21.83 -14.97 0.62
N ASP A 170 -22.77 -15.63 1.28
CA ASP A 170 -22.45 -16.54 2.39
C ASP A 170 -21.89 -17.87 1.87
N ALA A 171 -20.56 -17.95 1.72
CA ALA A 171 -19.88 -19.14 1.24
C ALA A 171 -20.05 -20.36 2.18
N ASP A 172 -20.19 -20.14 3.48
CA ASP A 172 -20.32 -21.22 4.47
C ASP A 172 -21.72 -21.85 4.46
N ALA A 173 -22.70 -21.13 3.92
CA ALA A 173 -24.04 -21.65 3.65
C ALA A 173 -24.16 -22.42 2.31
N THR A 174 -23.08 -22.54 1.54
CA THR A 174 -23.05 -23.24 0.24
C THR A 174 -22.35 -24.59 0.29
N LEU A 175 -22.55 -25.41 -0.75
CA LEU A 175 -21.82 -26.66 -0.94
C LEU A 175 -20.32 -26.36 -1.14
N PRO A 176 -19.40 -27.22 -0.63
CA PRO A 176 -17.97 -26.94 -0.66
C PRO A 176 -17.39 -26.51 -2.02
N PRO A 177 -17.74 -27.14 -3.16
CA PRO A 177 -17.24 -26.69 -4.46
C PRO A 177 -17.65 -25.27 -4.85
N LEU A 178 -18.86 -24.86 -4.46
CA LEU A 178 -19.36 -23.51 -4.70
C LEU A 178 -18.71 -22.51 -3.74
N ALA A 179 -18.50 -22.91 -2.48
CA ALA A 179 -17.77 -22.11 -1.51
C ALA A 179 -16.34 -21.79 -1.99
N ASP A 180 -15.64 -22.78 -2.56
CA ASP A 180 -14.32 -22.60 -3.15
C ASP A 180 -14.36 -21.63 -4.33
N ALA A 181 -15.33 -21.77 -5.24
CA ALA A 181 -15.51 -20.87 -6.38
C ALA A 181 -15.83 -19.43 -5.96
N VAL A 182 -16.65 -19.22 -4.93
CA VAL A 182 -16.95 -17.88 -4.36
C VAL A 182 -15.69 -17.26 -3.77
N ARG A 183 -14.85 -18.04 -3.08
CA ARG A 183 -13.57 -17.54 -2.55
C ARG A 183 -12.60 -17.16 -3.67
N GLU A 184 -12.51 -17.97 -4.74
CA GLU A 184 -11.69 -17.66 -5.91
C GLU A 184 -12.18 -16.42 -6.66
N LEU A 185 -13.51 -16.25 -6.81
CA LEU A 185 -14.11 -15.05 -7.38
C LEU A 185 -13.70 -13.82 -6.57
N ARG A 186 -13.87 -13.84 -5.24
CA ARG A 186 -13.48 -12.73 -4.35
C ARG A 186 -12.03 -12.33 -4.58
N THR A 187 -11.12 -13.31 -4.56
CA THR A 187 -9.69 -13.04 -4.79
C THR A 187 -9.46 -12.41 -6.16
N THR A 188 -10.08 -12.94 -7.20
CA THR A 188 -9.90 -12.45 -8.59
C THR A 188 -10.45 -11.05 -8.78
N VAL A 189 -11.66 -10.78 -8.28
CA VAL A 189 -12.32 -9.47 -8.38
C VAL A 189 -11.56 -8.42 -7.55
N THR A 190 -11.10 -8.76 -6.34
CA THR A 190 -10.26 -7.85 -5.54
C THR A 190 -8.95 -7.54 -6.26
N GLN A 191 -8.26 -8.52 -6.85
CA GLN A 191 -7.05 -8.27 -7.63
C GLN A 191 -7.31 -7.37 -8.84
N ALA A 192 -8.40 -7.60 -9.56
CA ALA A 192 -8.79 -6.76 -10.69
C ALA A 192 -9.10 -5.33 -10.25
N ALA A 193 -9.86 -5.15 -9.16
CA ALA A 193 -10.17 -3.85 -8.58
C ALA A 193 -8.89 -3.09 -8.20
N THR A 194 -7.91 -3.74 -7.55
CA THR A 194 -6.63 -3.11 -7.20
C THR A 194 -5.87 -2.63 -8.43
N VAL A 195 -5.79 -3.45 -9.48
CA VAL A 195 -5.06 -3.08 -10.70
C VAL A 195 -5.77 -1.94 -11.44
N VAL A 196 -7.09 -2.05 -11.63
CA VAL A 196 -7.87 -1.03 -12.34
C VAL A 196 -7.91 0.28 -11.57
N GLY A 197 -8.12 0.25 -10.25
CA GLY A 197 -8.07 1.44 -9.41
C GLY A 197 -6.71 2.13 -9.45
N SER A 198 -5.61 1.37 -9.50
CA SER A 198 -4.27 1.94 -9.67
C SER A 198 -4.09 2.63 -11.03
N LEU A 199 -4.60 2.03 -12.10
CA LEU A 199 -4.57 2.61 -13.45
C LEU A 199 -5.47 3.83 -13.58
N HIS A 200 -6.66 3.78 -12.97
CA HIS A 200 -7.59 4.91 -12.88
C HIS A 200 -6.92 6.08 -12.15
N GLY A 201 -6.38 5.85 -10.95
CA GLY A 201 -5.67 6.87 -10.19
C GLY A 201 -4.50 7.49 -10.96
N ALA A 202 -3.68 6.68 -11.64
CA ALA A 202 -2.61 7.19 -12.49
C ALA A 202 -3.14 8.04 -13.66
N SER A 203 -4.23 7.61 -14.32
CA SER A 203 -4.81 8.33 -15.46
C SER A 203 -5.49 9.63 -15.05
N ALA A 204 -6.05 9.69 -13.85
CA ALA A 204 -6.64 10.89 -13.26
C ALA A 204 -5.57 11.89 -12.76
N LEU A 205 -4.49 11.40 -12.14
CA LEU A 205 -3.47 12.25 -11.51
C LEU A 205 -2.38 12.73 -12.47
N LEU A 206 -1.86 11.87 -13.35
CA LEU A 206 -0.68 12.20 -14.16
C LEU A 206 -0.88 13.44 -15.06
N PRO A 207 -2.02 13.62 -15.75
CA PRO A 207 -2.21 14.80 -16.59
C PRO A 207 -2.07 16.13 -15.85
N SER A 208 -2.71 16.27 -14.68
CA SER A 208 -2.65 17.50 -13.88
C SER A 208 -1.29 17.66 -13.19
N MET A 209 -0.74 16.57 -12.64
CA MET A 209 0.52 16.58 -11.90
C MET A 209 1.74 16.81 -12.81
N LEU A 210 1.69 16.35 -14.06
CA LEU A 210 2.75 16.60 -15.03
C LEU A 210 2.56 17.92 -15.81
N GLY A 211 1.68 18.78 -15.31
CA GLY A 211 1.52 20.15 -15.78
C GLY A 211 0.75 20.29 -17.09
N GLY A 212 -0.20 19.40 -17.37
CA GLY A 212 -1.11 19.50 -18.52
C GLY A 212 -2.02 20.73 -18.48
N GLU A 213 -2.26 21.29 -17.29
CA GLU A 213 -3.11 22.47 -17.05
C GLU A 213 -2.31 23.74 -16.71
N GLY A 214 -0.98 23.62 -16.61
CA GLY A 214 -0.07 24.69 -16.21
C GLY A 214 1.18 24.15 -15.50
N PRO A 215 2.21 24.99 -15.31
CA PRO A 215 3.44 24.56 -14.66
C PRO A 215 3.21 24.11 -13.21
N ARG A 216 3.86 23.02 -12.82
CA ARG A 216 3.85 22.45 -11.46
C ARG A 216 5.26 22.36 -10.91
N ASN A 217 5.43 22.61 -9.62
CA ASN A 217 6.71 22.45 -8.93
C ASN A 217 6.62 21.45 -7.78
N TYR A 218 7.44 20.41 -7.81
CA TYR A 218 7.50 19.40 -6.76
C TYR A 218 8.83 19.47 -6.03
N VAL A 219 8.78 19.40 -4.71
CA VAL A 219 9.97 19.25 -3.90
C VAL A 219 10.25 17.77 -3.71
N ILE A 220 11.42 17.31 -4.14
CA ILE A 220 11.91 15.95 -3.87
C ILE A 220 12.73 15.98 -2.59
N ALA A 221 12.24 15.37 -1.52
CA ALA A 221 12.95 15.17 -0.26
C ALA A 221 13.70 13.82 -0.28
N MET A 222 15.03 13.86 -0.35
CA MET A 222 15.88 12.67 -0.39
C MET A 222 16.29 12.28 1.03
N GLN A 223 15.82 11.12 1.46
CA GLN A 223 15.99 10.61 2.80
C GLN A 223 17.26 9.77 2.95
N ASN A 224 17.93 9.89 4.09
CA ASN A 224 19.05 9.05 4.48
C ASN A 224 18.62 8.09 5.60
N ASN A 225 18.33 6.83 5.27
CA ASN A 225 17.87 5.83 6.24
C ASN A 225 18.94 5.39 7.25
N ALA A 226 20.21 5.80 7.08
CA ALA A 226 21.26 5.56 8.09
C ALA A 226 21.14 6.47 9.32
N GLU A 227 20.27 7.49 9.25
CA GLU A 227 19.82 8.31 10.37
C GLU A 227 18.29 8.22 10.41
N VAL A 228 17.77 7.17 11.03
CA VAL A 228 16.37 6.77 10.87
C VAL A 228 15.42 7.81 11.49
N ARG A 229 14.28 8.03 10.84
CA ARG A 229 13.18 8.88 11.28
C ARG A 229 11.87 8.14 11.03
N SER A 230 10.78 8.46 11.74
CA SER A 230 9.55 7.65 11.69
C SER A 230 9.03 7.38 10.27
N SER A 231 9.15 8.34 9.34
CA SER A 231 8.80 8.19 7.93
C SER A 231 10.00 7.82 7.02
N GLY A 232 11.06 7.21 7.53
CA GLY A 232 12.20 6.72 6.75
C GLY A 232 13.54 7.20 7.33
N GLY A 233 14.11 8.24 6.73
CA GLY A 233 15.37 8.83 7.18
C GLY A 233 15.31 10.35 7.26
N ILE A 234 16.40 10.97 7.74
CA ILE A 234 16.53 12.43 7.69
C ILE A 234 16.49 12.95 6.25
N ILE A 235 16.00 14.16 6.04
CA ILE A 235 16.15 14.85 4.75
C ILE A 235 17.58 15.38 4.64
N GLY A 236 18.45 14.67 3.92
CA GLY A 236 19.83 15.09 3.71
C GLY A 236 19.99 16.04 2.54
N ALA A 237 19.28 15.75 1.45
CA ALA A 237 19.27 16.52 0.22
C ALA A 237 17.84 16.78 -0.25
N ILE A 238 17.66 17.84 -1.03
CA ILE A 238 16.34 18.27 -1.51
C ILE A 238 16.47 18.92 -2.88
N ALA A 239 15.49 18.72 -3.76
CA ALA A 239 15.53 19.28 -5.10
C ALA A 239 14.15 19.75 -5.57
N LEU A 240 14.13 20.70 -6.50
CA LEU A 240 12.93 21.15 -7.19
C LEU A 240 12.83 20.45 -8.54
N LEU A 241 11.77 19.67 -8.68
CA LEU A 241 11.29 19.17 -9.96
C LEU A 241 10.28 20.16 -10.52
N HIS A 242 10.40 20.47 -11.80
CA HIS A 242 9.43 21.27 -12.53
C HIS A 242 8.79 20.42 -13.61
N ALA A 243 7.46 20.46 -13.70
CA ALA A 243 6.69 19.76 -14.71
C ALA A 243 5.81 20.75 -15.49
N GLU A 244 5.86 20.69 -16.81
CA GLU A 244 5.04 21.53 -17.69
C GLU A 244 4.74 20.77 -18.99
N GLY A 245 3.44 20.59 -19.30
CA GLY A 245 3.00 19.91 -20.51
C GLY A 245 3.55 18.50 -20.69
N GLY A 246 3.73 17.75 -19.60
CA GLY A 246 4.31 16.40 -19.61
C GLY A 246 5.84 16.36 -19.58
N ARG A 247 6.52 17.51 -19.69
CA ARG A 247 7.98 17.60 -19.64
C ARG A 247 8.46 17.80 -18.21
N ILE A 248 9.40 16.98 -17.77
CA ILE A 248 9.93 17.04 -16.40
C ILE A 248 11.39 17.51 -16.41
N THR A 249 11.74 18.44 -15.52
CA THR A 249 13.12 18.88 -15.30
C THR A 249 13.50 19.02 -13.85
N LEU A 250 14.73 18.67 -13.53
CA LEU A 250 15.38 19.03 -12.27
C LEU A 250 15.88 20.46 -12.34
N SER A 251 15.21 21.39 -11.65
CA SER A 251 15.43 22.84 -11.78
C SER A 251 16.43 23.39 -10.77
N GLN A 252 16.41 22.88 -9.53
CA GLN A 252 17.27 23.36 -8.45
C GLN A 252 17.58 22.23 -7.48
N GLN A 253 18.78 22.22 -6.91
CA GLN A 253 19.17 21.28 -5.85
C GLN A 253 19.68 22.08 -4.65
N ALA A 254 19.46 21.53 -3.45
CA ALA A 254 19.92 22.06 -2.18
C ALA A 254 20.15 20.91 -1.19
N SER A 255 20.75 21.23 -0.05
CA SER A 255 21.03 20.31 1.05
C SER A 255 20.37 20.79 2.34
N THR A 256 20.35 19.95 3.38
CA THR A 256 19.90 20.41 4.70
C THR A 256 20.73 21.59 5.25
N ARG A 257 21.97 21.81 4.78
CA ARG A 257 22.83 22.91 5.25
C ARG A 257 22.37 24.27 4.72
N ASP A 258 21.61 24.29 3.63
CA ASP A 258 21.04 25.51 3.06
C ASP A 258 19.83 26.04 3.87
N PHE A 259 19.39 25.28 4.87
CA PHE A 259 18.20 25.55 5.68
C PHE A 259 18.56 25.66 7.17
N PRO A 260 18.98 26.85 7.65
CA PRO A 260 19.17 27.10 9.07
C PRO A 260 17.92 26.77 9.88
N ALA A 261 18.12 26.35 11.13
CA ALA A 261 17.03 26.11 12.06
C ALA A 261 16.14 27.34 12.21
N LEU A 262 14.83 27.14 12.32
CA LEU A 262 13.91 28.22 12.63
C LEU A 262 13.98 28.60 14.12
N ASP A 263 13.92 29.91 14.38
CA ASP A 263 13.82 30.43 15.75
C ASP A 263 12.51 29.96 16.43
N ALA A 264 11.42 29.95 15.67
CA ALA A 264 10.10 29.46 16.06
C ALA A 264 9.71 28.25 15.20
N SER A 265 9.24 27.18 15.84
CA SER A 265 8.75 26.00 15.15
C SER A 265 7.57 26.33 14.23
N LEU A 266 7.50 25.66 13.08
CA LEU A 266 6.24 25.53 12.34
C LEU A 266 5.20 24.82 13.23
N SER A 267 3.92 25.02 12.92
CA SER A 267 2.82 24.38 13.65
C SER A 267 2.89 22.87 13.46
N LEU A 268 2.80 22.13 14.56
CA LEU A 268 2.79 20.67 14.59
C LEU A 268 1.52 20.19 15.29
N SER A 269 1.08 18.97 14.99
CA SER A 269 0.01 18.34 15.75
C SER A 269 0.43 18.09 17.21
N GLU A 270 -0.55 18.00 18.12
CA GLU A 270 -0.27 17.71 19.53
C GLU A 270 0.45 16.37 19.71
N SER A 271 0.13 15.39 18.85
CA SER A 271 0.75 14.07 18.84
C SER A 271 2.22 14.13 18.42
N THR A 272 2.55 14.89 17.39
CA THR A 272 3.93 15.14 16.96
C THR A 272 4.72 15.80 18.09
N VAL A 273 4.17 16.85 18.72
CA VAL A 273 4.84 17.53 19.84
C VAL A 273 5.05 16.59 21.02
N ALA A 274 4.06 15.75 21.34
CA ALA A 274 4.15 14.80 22.45
C ALA A 274 5.21 13.70 22.25
N LEU A 275 5.53 13.33 21.01
CA LEU A 275 6.49 12.28 20.69
C LEU A 275 7.88 12.79 20.30
N PHE A 276 7.99 13.99 19.75
CA PHE A 276 9.22 14.50 19.13
C PHE A 276 9.55 15.95 19.49
N GLU A 277 8.79 16.54 20.41
CA GLU A 277 8.88 17.96 20.77
C GLU A 277 8.70 18.86 19.54
N ASP A 278 9.37 20.02 19.51
CA ASP A 278 9.25 20.99 18.41
C ASP A 278 10.35 20.85 17.34
N ARG A 279 11.25 19.88 17.48
CA ARG A 279 12.38 19.65 16.55
C ARG A 279 11.93 19.45 15.10
N PRO A 280 10.85 18.68 14.81
CA PRO A 280 10.40 18.48 13.43
C PRO A 280 9.99 19.78 12.74
N GLY A 281 9.39 20.71 13.49
CA GLY A 281 8.97 22.01 12.95
C GLY A 281 10.08 23.06 12.88
N ARG A 282 11.26 22.81 13.49
CA ARG A 282 12.41 23.74 13.45
C ARG A 282 13.47 23.38 12.41
N TYR A 283 13.73 22.09 12.20
CA TYR A 283 14.86 21.61 11.40
C TYR A 283 14.36 20.82 10.18
N LEU A 284 14.80 21.19 8.97
CA LEU A 284 14.37 20.52 7.74
C LEU A 284 14.61 19.01 7.80
N GLN A 285 15.83 18.60 8.20
CA GLN A 285 16.22 17.19 8.30
C GLN A 285 15.34 16.35 9.24
N ASN A 286 14.61 16.99 10.15
CA ASN A 286 13.82 16.35 11.20
C ASN A 286 12.31 16.34 10.89
N ILE A 287 11.84 16.96 9.81
CA ILE A 287 10.41 16.92 9.48
C ILE A 287 9.91 15.48 9.34
N THR A 288 10.76 14.57 8.86
CA THR A 288 10.46 13.14 8.73
C THR A 288 10.41 12.38 10.05
N ASN A 289 10.66 13.03 11.20
CA ASN A 289 10.24 12.49 12.50
C ASN A 289 8.73 12.25 12.53
N ILE A 290 7.96 13.07 11.81
CA ILE A 290 6.50 12.96 11.69
C ILE A 290 6.19 11.71 10.85
N PRO A 291 5.43 10.75 11.39
CA PRO A 291 5.11 9.51 10.68
C PRO A 291 4.07 9.71 9.57
N ASP A 292 3.12 10.63 9.79
CA ASP A 292 2.06 10.93 8.82
C ASP A 292 2.56 11.92 7.77
N PHE A 293 2.68 11.48 6.53
CA PHE A 293 3.19 12.33 5.46
C PHE A 293 2.23 13.47 5.07
N THR A 294 0.93 13.33 5.37
CA THR A 294 -0.06 14.40 5.17
C THR A 294 0.18 15.59 6.12
N GLU A 295 0.85 15.37 7.25
CA GLU A 295 1.36 16.43 8.13
C GLU A 295 2.78 16.86 7.75
N ALA A 296 3.67 15.92 7.42
CA ALA A 296 5.08 16.20 7.14
C ALA A 296 5.31 16.99 5.84
N ALA A 297 4.65 16.61 4.74
CA ALA A 297 4.88 17.17 3.42
C ALA A 297 4.56 18.68 3.31
N PRO A 298 3.43 19.20 3.84
CA PRO A 298 3.19 20.64 3.86
C PRO A 298 4.30 21.43 4.55
N LEU A 299 4.94 20.87 5.59
CA LEU A 299 6.06 21.52 6.27
C LEU A 299 7.30 21.56 5.39
N ILE A 300 7.60 20.49 4.64
CA ILE A 300 8.69 20.45 3.66
C ILE A 300 8.46 21.51 2.58
N ALA A 301 7.25 21.59 2.02
CA ALA A 301 6.86 22.59 1.04
C ALA A 301 7.03 24.02 1.59
N ALA A 302 6.55 24.28 2.82
CA ALA A 302 6.68 25.57 3.49
C ALA A 302 8.15 25.97 3.72
N ARG A 303 9.02 25.01 4.07
CA ARG A 303 10.46 25.27 4.24
C ARG A 303 11.11 25.65 2.91
N TRP A 304 10.80 24.93 1.83
CA TRP A 304 11.30 25.27 0.49
C TRP A 304 10.85 26.67 0.07
N GLN A 305 9.54 26.93 0.13
CA GLN A 305 8.96 28.21 -0.26
C GLN A 305 9.50 29.37 0.60
N GLY A 306 9.67 29.17 1.91
CA GLY A 306 10.27 30.17 2.80
C GLY A 306 11.74 30.48 2.46
N ARG A 307 12.50 29.50 1.94
CA ARG A 307 13.91 29.67 1.60
C ARG A 307 14.13 30.27 0.21
N PHE A 308 13.37 29.81 -0.78
CA PHE A 308 13.61 30.12 -2.20
C PHE A 308 12.50 30.92 -2.88
N GLY A 309 11.34 31.08 -2.24
CA GLY A 309 10.21 31.86 -2.75
C GLY A 309 9.38 31.17 -3.84
N THR A 310 9.77 29.97 -4.28
CA THR A 310 9.02 29.19 -5.26
C THR A 310 7.83 28.50 -4.61
N THR A 311 6.64 28.67 -5.20
CA THR A 311 5.43 27.91 -4.83
C THR A 311 5.64 26.43 -5.12
N VAL A 312 5.22 25.59 -4.18
CA VAL A 312 5.33 24.13 -4.26
C VAL A 312 3.93 23.54 -4.41
N ASP A 313 3.72 22.78 -5.48
CA ASP A 313 2.47 22.07 -5.80
C ASP A 313 2.41 20.68 -5.16
N GLY A 314 3.55 20.13 -4.74
CA GLY A 314 3.59 18.85 -4.05
C GLY A 314 4.98 18.48 -3.54
N VAL A 315 5.05 17.40 -2.75
CA VAL A 315 6.29 16.89 -2.18
C VAL A 315 6.40 15.40 -2.46
N ILE A 316 7.58 14.97 -2.89
CA ILE A 316 7.91 13.57 -3.15
C ILE A 316 9.05 13.18 -2.21
N ALA A 317 8.83 12.25 -1.28
CA ALA A 317 9.89 11.70 -0.45
C ALA A 317 10.41 10.39 -1.07
N VAL A 318 11.74 10.27 -1.19
CA VAL A 318 12.42 9.09 -1.74
C VAL A 318 13.66 8.74 -0.94
N ASP A 319 14.16 7.51 -1.07
CA ASP A 319 15.35 7.05 -0.37
C ASP A 319 16.33 6.23 -1.24
N ALA A 320 17.46 5.80 -0.65
CA ALA A 320 18.50 5.07 -1.39
C ALA A 320 18.07 3.66 -1.85
N VAL A 321 17.06 3.05 -1.22
CA VAL A 321 16.53 1.74 -1.64
C VAL A 321 15.68 1.89 -2.89
N MET A 322 14.93 2.98 -3.03
CA MET A 322 14.28 3.34 -4.29
C MET A 322 15.29 3.49 -5.43
N THR A 323 16.44 4.14 -5.18
CA THR A 323 17.53 4.23 -6.16
C THR A 323 18.01 2.85 -6.62
N LYS A 324 18.18 1.89 -5.70
CA LYS A 324 18.52 0.50 -6.04
C LYS A 324 17.50 -0.14 -7.00
N ASN A 325 16.20 0.05 -6.75
CA ASN A 325 15.14 -0.49 -7.60
C ASN A 325 15.18 0.13 -9.00
N LEU A 326 15.46 1.43 -9.11
CA LEU A 326 15.63 2.10 -10.41
C LEU A 326 16.87 1.59 -11.16
N LEU A 327 18.03 1.48 -10.50
CA LEU A 327 19.26 1.01 -11.14
C LEU A 327 19.17 -0.45 -11.60
N ALA A 328 18.22 -1.24 -11.08
CA ALA A 328 17.97 -2.58 -11.57
C ALA A 328 17.39 -2.60 -13.00
N VAL A 329 16.76 -1.51 -13.45
CA VAL A 329 16.13 -1.40 -14.77
C VAL A 329 16.79 -0.35 -15.68
N THR A 330 17.43 0.68 -15.11
CA THR A 330 18.15 1.70 -15.88
C THR A 330 19.63 1.34 -16.12
N GLY A 331 20.18 0.41 -15.32
CA GLY A 331 21.59 0.06 -15.34
C GLY A 331 22.47 1.01 -14.49
N PRO A 332 23.80 0.77 -14.47
CA PRO A 332 24.71 1.54 -13.62
C PRO A 332 24.82 3.02 -14.02
N ILE A 333 25.07 3.87 -13.02
CA ILE A 333 25.33 5.31 -13.20
C ILE A 333 26.71 5.70 -12.67
N THR A 334 27.25 6.79 -13.20
CA THR A 334 28.53 7.37 -12.76
C THR A 334 28.33 8.81 -12.32
N PHE A 335 28.92 9.18 -11.19
CA PHE A 335 28.86 10.53 -10.62
C PHE A 335 30.13 10.78 -9.80
N GLY A 336 30.75 11.95 -9.96
CA GLY A 336 32.07 12.21 -9.40
C GLY A 336 33.07 11.08 -9.74
N PRO A 337 33.82 10.54 -8.76
CA PRO A 337 34.72 9.41 -8.96
C PRO A 337 34.04 8.04 -8.80
N PHE A 338 32.73 7.98 -8.59
CA PHE A 338 32.01 6.76 -8.22
C PHE A 338 31.19 6.18 -9.37
N THR A 339 31.05 4.86 -9.38
CA THR A 339 30.08 4.13 -10.22
C THR A 339 29.19 3.31 -9.29
N ALA A 340 27.88 3.47 -9.45
CA ALA A 340 26.86 2.80 -8.66
C ALA A 340 25.94 1.94 -9.53
N ASP A 341 25.59 0.77 -9.03
CA ASP A 341 24.61 -0.15 -9.59
C ASP A 341 23.63 -0.63 -8.51
N LYS A 342 22.70 -1.52 -8.87
CA LYS A 342 21.71 -2.07 -7.92
C LYS A 342 22.32 -2.82 -6.72
N ASP A 343 23.57 -3.28 -6.83
CA ASP A 343 24.20 -4.15 -5.85
C ASP A 343 25.02 -3.35 -4.82
N ASN A 344 25.60 -2.22 -5.22
CA ASN A 344 26.43 -1.39 -4.33
C ASN A 344 25.82 -0.03 -3.94
N VAL A 345 24.77 0.46 -4.61
CA VAL A 345 24.32 1.86 -4.41
C VAL A 345 23.90 2.17 -2.97
N VAL A 346 23.29 1.20 -2.28
CA VAL A 346 22.86 1.39 -0.89
C VAL A 346 24.05 1.50 0.05
N SER A 347 25.06 0.62 -0.05
CA SER A 347 26.26 0.70 0.80
C SER A 347 27.09 1.93 0.47
N LEU A 348 27.18 2.28 -0.82
CA LEU A 348 27.90 3.45 -1.27
C LEU A 348 27.31 4.74 -0.70
N LEU A 349 26.01 4.98 -0.91
CA LEU A 349 25.35 6.23 -0.52
C LEU A 349 25.13 6.36 1.00
N LEU A 350 24.94 5.23 1.70
CA LEU A 350 24.59 5.24 3.12
C LEU A 350 25.75 4.89 4.07
N SER A 351 26.93 4.54 3.58
CA SER A 351 28.09 4.21 4.43
C SER A 351 29.45 4.60 3.82
N GLU A 352 29.81 4.06 2.66
CA GLU A 352 31.18 4.13 2.13
C GLU A 352 31.60 5.56 1.74
N ILE A 353 30.67 6.36 1.22
CA ILE A 353 30.94 7.73 0.77
C ILE A 353 31.47 8.64 1.88
N TYR A 354 31.10 8.40 3.14
CA TYR A 354 31.52 9.23 4.28
C TYR A 354 32.99 9.04 4.66
N ALA A 355 33.56 7.87 4.34
CA ALA A 355 35.01 7.65 4.46
C ALA A 355 35.75 8.16 3.22
N ALA A 356 35.15 8.00 2.03
CA ALA A 356 35.77 8.36 0.77
C ALA A 356 35.79 9.88 0.50
N VAL A 357 34.79 10.62 0.99
CA VAL A 357 34.64 12.07 0.82
C VAL A 357 34.42 12.73 2.20
N PRO A 358 35.50 12.99 2.96
CA PRO A 358 35.37 13.49 4.34
C PRO A 358 34.84 14.91 4.47
N ASP A 359 34.92 15.72 3.40
CA ASP A 359 34.42 17.09 3.40
C ASP A 359 32.91 17.10 3.07
N PRO A 360 32.03 17.54 3.99
CA PRO A 360 30.59 17.58 3.75
C PRO A 360 30.19 18.50 2.58
N ALA A 361 30.95 19.56 2.28
CA ALA A 361 30.71 20.42 1.11
C ALA A 361 30.78 19.61 -0.19
N ILE A 362 31.87 18.88 -0.35
CA ILE A 362 32.13 18.04 -1.51
C ILE A 362 31.16 16.85 -1.55
N GLN A 363 30.83 16.29 -0.39
CA GLN A 363 29.85 15.20 -0.28
C GLN A 363 28.49 15.58 -0.89
N ASP A 364 27.95 16.78 -0.56
CA ASP A 364 26.66 17.21 -1.10
C ASP A 364 26.72 17.48 -2.61
N GLU A 365 27.85 17.97 -3.13
CA GLU A 365 28.07 18.09 -4.58
C GLU A 365 28.04 16.72 -5.27
N VAL A 366 28.65 15.70 -4.66
CA VAL A 366 28.64 14.32 -5.18
C VAL A 366 27.24 13.73 -5.15
N PHE A 367 26.47 13.94 -4.07
CA PHE A 367 25.07 13.49 -4.01
C PHE A 367 24.18 14.19 -5.06
N ALA A 368 24.38 15.49 -5.30
CA ALA A 368 23.68 16.22 -6.35
C ALA A 368 24.00 15.69 -7.76
N GLN A 369 25.26 15.27 -8.00
CA GLN A 369 25.64 14.59 -9.24
C GLN A 369 24.98 13.20 -9.36
N ALA A 370 24.89 12.44 -8.26
CA ALA A 370 24.21 11.15 -8.24
C ALA A 370 22.72 11.29 -8.59
N ALA A 371 22.02 12.26 -7.98
CA ALA A 371 20.63 12.55 -8.27
C ALA A 371 20.41 12.95 -9.74
N THR A 372 21.30 13.80 -10.29
CA THR A 372 21.26 14.20 -11.70
C THR A 372 21.47 13.02 -12.65
N ALA A 373 22.44 12.15 -12.34
CA ALA A 373 22.74 10.98 -13.16
C ALA A 373 21.59 9.96 -13.13
N LEU A 374 21.00 9.71 -11.96
CA LEU A 374 19.84 8.84 -11.81
C LEU A 374 18.62 9.39 -12.56
N PHE A 375 18.34 10.68 -12.42
CA PHE A 375 17.25 11.35 -13.13
C PHE A 375 17.43 11.24 -14.66
N GLY A 376 18.63 11.50 -15.16
CA GLY A 376 18.96 11.33 -16.58
C GLY A 376 18.74 9.89 -17.05
N ALA A 377 19.24 8.90 -16.30
CA ALA A 377 19.09 7.48 -16.62
C ALA A 377 17.61 7.04 -16.65
N ALA A 378 16.79 7.52 -15.71
CA ALA A 378 15.35 7.22 -15.69
C ALA A 378 14.62 7.79 -16.91
N LEU A 379 15.00 8.98 -17.40
CA LEU A 379 14.37 9.62 -18.56
C LEU A 379 14.81 9.05 -19.92
N SER A 380 15.99 8.42 -20.02
CA SER A 380 16.58 8.00 -21.30
C SER A 380 16.82 6.50 -21.46
N GLY A 381 16.86 5.72 -20.36
CA GLY A 381 17.48 4.39 -20.35
C GLY A 381 16.56 3.20 -20.16
N ALA A 382 15.40 3.35 -19.51
CA ALA A 382 14.54 2.22 -19.15
C ALA A 382 13.32 2.07 -20.08
N ALA A 383 12.92 0.82 -20.33
CA ALA A 383 11.63 0.55 -20.94
C ALA A 383 10.51 1.04 -20.00
N PRO A 384 9.45 1.68 -20.49
CA PRO A 384 8.42 2.29 -19.63
C PRO A 384 7.79 1.31 -18.64
N LYS A 385 7.53 0.07 -19.08
CA LYS A 385 6.98 -1.00 -18.25
C LYS A 385 7.90 -1.35 -17.07
N ASP A 386 9.21 -1.42 -17.31
CA ASP A 386 10.18 -1.78 -16.29
C ASP A 386 10.37 -0.64 -15.27
N LEU A 387 10.35 0.62 -15.74
CA LEU A 387 10.39 1.80 -14.88
C LEU A 387 9.17 1.88 -13.96
N VAL A 388 7.96 1.69 -14.52
CA VAL A 388 6.72 1.64 -13.73
C VAL A 388 6.77 0.49 -12.71
N GLY A 389 7.26 -0.68 -13.10
CA GLY A 389 7.44 -1.81 -12.18
C GLY A 389 8.40 -1.51 -11.02
N ALA A 390 9.51 -0.82 -11.29
CA ALA A 390 10.47 -0.40 -10.26
C ALA A 390 9.88 0.65 -9.31
N LEU A 391 9.11 1.61 -9.84
CA LEU A 391 8.41 2.61 -9.03
C LEU A 391 7.30 1.99 -8.18
N ALA A 392 6.49 1.08 -8.74
CA ALA A 392 5.46 0.36 -8.00
C ALA A 392 6.06 -0.48 -6.86
N THR A 393 7.13 -1.23 -7.13
CA THR A 393 7.87 -1.97 -6.10
C THR A 393 8.36 -1.04 -4.98
N SER A 394 8.85 0.14 -5.34
CA SER A 394 9.33 1.13 -4.38
C SER A 394 8.18 1.75 -3.56
N ALA A 395 7.00 1.96 -4.16
CA ALA A 395 5.80 2.42 -3.47
C ALA A 395 5.29 1.37 -2.46
N ASP A 396 5.21 0.10 -2.87
CA ASP A 396 4.80 -1.01 -1.99
C ASP A 396 5.76 -1.21 -0.81
N GLN A 397 7.05 -0.92 -1.01
CA GLN A 397 8.07 -0.91 0.04
C GLN A 397 8.08 0.38 0.89
N GLY A 398 7.18 1.33 0.63
CA GLY A 398 7.10 2.62 1.34
C GLY A 398 8.29 3.56 1.09
N ARG A 399 9.03 3.33 0.00
CA ARG A 399 10.24 4.10 -0.40
C ARG A 399 9.93 5.34 -1.23
N ILE A 400 8.67 5.49 -1.63
CA ILE A 400 8.15 6.68 -2.32
C ILE A 400 6.92 7.14 -1.54
N ARG A 401 6.88 8.42 -1.20
CA ARG A 401 5.66 9.08 -0.74
C ARG A 401 5.41 10.33 -1.55
N VAL A 402 4.15 10.63 -1.83
CA VAL A 402 3.72 11.74 -2.67
C VAL A 402 2.56 12.45 -1.98
N TRP A 403 2.70 13.77 -1.88
CA TRP A 403 1.67 14.67 -1.37
C TRP A 403 1.42 15.77 -2.39
N SER A 404 0.17 16.17 -2.55
CA SER A 404 -0.24 17.30 -3.39
C SER A 404 -0.83 18.43 -2.55
N ALA A 405 -0.51 19.67 -2.95
CA ALA A 405 -1.16 20.86 -2.44
C ALA A 405 -2.57 21.06 -3.00
N HIS A 406 -2.99 20.25 -3.99
CA HIS A 406 -4.29 20.30 -4.63
C HIS A 406 -5.21 19.25 -4.02
N GLU A 407 -6.30 19.68 -3.37
CA GLU A 407 -7.17 18.81 -2.56
C GLU A 407 -7.76 17.62 -3.33
N ASP A 408 -8.05 17.79 -4.63
CA ASP A 408 -8.61 16.71 -5.45
C ASP A 408 -7.57 15.63 -5.77
N GLU A 409 -6.31 16.02 -5.98
CA GLU A 409 -5.20 15.09 -6.17
C GLU A 409 -4.86 14.39 -4.84
N GLU A 410 -4.75 15.17 -3.76
CA GLU A 410 -4.39 14.65 -2.44
C GLU A 410 -5.39 13.64 -1.91
N ARG A 411 -6.69 13.81 -2.19
CA ARG A 411 -7.73 12.84 -1.79
C ARG A 411 -7.48 11.45 -2.37
N ILE A 412 -6.99 11.37 -3.61
CA ILE A 412 -6.65 10.10 -4.25
C ILE A 412 -5.32 9.59 -3.69
N LEU A 413 -4.29 10.44 -3.64
CA LEU A 413 -2.96 10.09 -3.15
C LEU A 413 -2.98 9.56 -1.70
N ALA A 414 -3.65 10.25 -0.78
CA ALA A 414 -3.74 9.87 0.64
C ALA A 414 -4.36 8.48 0.86
N SER A 415 -5.22 8.03 -0.06
CA SER A 415 -5.83 6.70 -0.03
C SER A 415 -4.98 5.60 -0.68
N SER A 416 -3.88 5.98 -1.35
CA SER A 416 -2.98 5.07 -2.05
C SER A 416 -1.75 4.71 -1.22
N SER A 417 -0.99 3.71 -1.65
CA SER A 417 0.31 3.38 -1.05
C SER A 417 1.34 4.52 -1.15
N LEU A 418 1.13 5.49 -2.04
CA LEU A 418 2.00 6.66 -2.20
C LEU A 418 1.69 7.76 -1.18
N GLY A 419 0.51 7.84 -0.59
CA GLY A 419 0.12 8.97 0.26
C GLY A 419 0.91 9.06 1.57
N GLY A 420 1.31 7.91 2.11
CA GLY A 420 2.07 7.86 3.37
C GLY A 420 1.30 8.37 4.59
N ALA A 421 -0.03 8.41 4.53
CA ALA A 421 -0.91 8.66 5.66
C ALA A 421 -0.84 7.50 6.67
N LEU A 422 -1.19 7.77 7.93
CA LEU A 422 -1.39 6.67 8.89
C LEU A 422 -2.53 5.74 8.38
N PRO A 423 -2.36 4.41 8.45
CA PRO A 423 -3.39 3.50 7.97
C PRO A 423 -4.65 3.62 8.83
N VAL A 424 -5.80 3.36 8.21
CA VAL A 424 -7.12 3.39 8.86
C VAL A 424 -7.64 1.97 9.04
N ASP A 425 -8.11 1.62 10.24
CA ASP A 425 -8.70 0.30 10.49
C ASP A 425 -10.05 0.16 9.76
N GLY A 426 -10.35 -1.03 9.25
CA GLY A 426 -11.58 -1.25 8.50
C GLY A 426 -11.98 -2.73 8.38
N PRO A 427 -13.00 -3.03 7.56
CA PRO A 427 -13.47 -4.41 7.35
C PRO A 427 -12.37 -5.34 6.81
N ASP A 428 -11.37 -4.79 6.15
CA ASP A 428 -10.31 -5.51 5.45
C ASP A 428 -9.09 -5.80 6.33
N GLY A 429 -8.98 -5.13 7.47
CA GLY A 429 -7.90 -5.36 8.41
C GLY A 429 -7.78 -4.27 9.46
N THR A 430 -6.93 -4.57 10.44
CA THR A 430 -6.49 -3.65 11.49
C THR A 430 -4.99 -3.47 11.38
N TYR A 431 -4.47 -2.35 11.84
CA TYR A 431 -3.05 -2.04 11.70
C TYR A 431 -2.40 -1.84 13.07
N VAL A 432 -1.19 -2.35 13.18
CA VAL A 432 -0.23 -1.95 14.21
C VAL A 432 0.97 -1.33 13.52
N GLY A 433 1.73 -0.50 14.24
CA GLY A 433 2.94 0.05 13.67
C GLY A 433 4.11 0.20 14.63
N VAL A 434 5.30 0.16 14.04
CA VAL A 434 6.58 0.30 14.73
C VAL A 434 7.39 1.40 14.06
N LEU A 435 7.58 2.50 14.78
CA LEU A 435 8.29 3.68 14.29
C LEU A 435 9.65 3.79 14.97
N PHE A 436 10.71 3.98 14.18
CA PHE A 436 12.07 4.16 14.67
C PHE A 436 12.52 5.59 14.43
N ASN A 437 13.19 6.17 15.43
CA ASN A 437 13.60 7.55 15.37
C ASN A 437 14.93 7.76 16.10
N ASP A 438 15.99 7.96 15.32
CA ASP A 438 17.36 8.09 15.84
C ASP A 438 17.60 9.46 16.48
N THR A 439 18.23 9.40 17.66
CA THR A 439 18.69 10.56 18.41
C THR A 439 20.19 10.49 18.72
N THR A 440 20.91 9.58 18.06
CA THR A 440 22.38 9.46 18.12
C THR A 440 23.05 10.68 17.53
N GLY A 441 22.52 11.17 16.41
CA GLY A 441 23.12 12.26 15.64
C GLY A 441 24.28 11.82 14.73
N GLY A 442 24.30 10.53 14.39
CA GLY A 442 25.26 9.91 13.49
C GLY A 442 24.58 8.84 12.64
N LYS A 443 25.28 8.31 11.65
CA LYS A 443 24.78 7.40 10.59
C LYS A 443 24.81 5.94 11.00
N MET A 444 24.64 5.68 12.29
CA MET A 444 24.85 4.36 12.87
C MET A 444 23.69 3.39 12.55
N ASP A 445 22.51 3.88 12.13
CA ASP A 445 21.38 3.03 11.76
C ASP A 445 21.61 2.24 10.47
N TYR A 446 22.70 2.52 9.73
CA TYR A 446 23.16 1.61 8.67
C TYR A 446 23.46 0.20 9.22
N TYR A 447 23.88 0.11 10.49
CA TYR A 447 24.28 -1.13 11.16
C TYR A 447 23.20 -1.70 12.06
N THR A 448 21.99 -1.14 12.07
CA THR A 448 20.91 -1.64 12.93
C THR A 448 19.97 -2.57 12.18
N ASP A 449 19.34 -3.47 12.92
CA ASP A 449 18.40 -4.45 12.39
C ASP A 449 17.20 -4.60 13.34
N ALA A 450 16.02 -4.79 12.74
CA ALA A 450 14.76 -4.95 13.45
C ALA A 450 14.13 -6.32 13.17
N GLU A 451 13.52 -6.89 14.19
CA GLU A 451 12.60 -8.02 14.10
C GLU A 451 11.28 -7.61 14.76
N ILE A 452 10.15 -7.83 14.08
CA ILE A 452 8.82 -7.49 14.57
C ILE A 452 7.95 -8.74 14.58
N THR A 453 7.49 -9.13 15.75
CA THR A 453 6.56 -10.24 15.95
C THR A 453 5.21 -9.73 16.39
N THR A 454 4.15 -10.20 15.74
CA THR A 454 2.77 -9.97 16.16
C THR A 454 2.11 -11.24 16.68
N SER A 455 1.29 -11.11 17.72
CA SER A 455 0.49 -12.20 18.24
C SER A 455 -0.93 -11.72 18.55
N ILE A 456 -1.92 -12.45 18.08
CA ILE A 456 -3.32 -12.02 18.07
C ILE A 456 -4.15 -13.10 18.76
N GLY A 457 -5.09 -12.71 19.62
CA GLY A 457 -5.96 -13.65 20.31
C GLY A 457 -6.85 -12.99 21.35
N SER A 458 -7.10 -13.71 22.45
CA SER A 458 -7.87 -13.21 23.58
C SER A 458 -7.17 -13.53 24.89
N CYS A 459 -6.99 -12.52 25.74
CA CYS A 459 -6.49 -12.67 27.10
C CYS A 459 -7.58 -12.30 28.10
N GLN A 460 -7.88 -13.19 29.04
CA GLN A 460 -8.94 -13.00 30.04
C GLN A 460 -10.31 -12.63 29.41
N GLY A 461 -10.61 -13.19 28.24
CA GLY A 461 -11.84 -12.92 27.50
C GLY A 461 -11.85 -11.59 26.73
N ARG A 462 -10.74 -10.84 26.72
CA ARG A 462 -10.61 -9.58 25.98
C ARG A 462 -9.78 -9.77 24.71
N PRO A 463 -10.25 -9.32 23.53
CA PRO A 463 -9.43 -9.30 22.32
C PRO A 463 -8.11 -8.58 22.59
N THR A 464 -7.00 -9.19 22.15
CA THR A 464 -5.65 -8.73 22.47
C THR A 464 -4.75 -8.87 21.24
N THR A 465 -3.99 -7.81 20.95
CA THR A 465 -2.92 -7.80 19.95
C THR A 465 -1.61 -7.46 20.66
N ARG A 466 -0.64 -8.35 20.60
CA ARG A 466 0.72 -8.14 21.11
C ARG A 466 1.66 -7.82 19.96
N VAL A 467 2.46 -6.78 20.13
CA VAL A 467 3.56 -6.41 19.23
C VAL A 467 4.86 -6.52 20.03
N ARG A 468 5.80 -7.32 19.52
CA ARG A 468 7.15 -7.46 20.07
C ARG A 468 8.15 -6.98 19.03
N VAL A 469 9.05 -6.10 19.42
CA VAL A 469 10.08 -5.50 18.56
C VAL A 469 11.43 -5.78 19.18
N THR A 470 12.31 -6.45 18.44
CA THR A 470 13.72 -6.58 18.81
C THR A 470 14.53 -5.63 17.95
N TRP A 471 15.27 -4.72 18.58
CA TRP A 471 16.16 -3.77 17.93
C TRP A 471 17.61 -4.11 18.27
N THR A 472 18.46 -4.22 17.26
CA THR A 472 19.86 -4.67 17.41
C THR A 472 20.81 -3.68 16.79
N ASN A 473 21.92 -3.38 17.48
CA ASN A 473 23.06 -2.67 16.91
C ASN A 473 24.11 -3.68 16.43
N GLY A 474 24.14 -3.95 15.13
CA GLY A 474 25.09 -4.86 14.48
C GLY A 474 26.42 -4.22 14.10
N ALA A 475 26.75 -3.04 14.63
CA ALA A 475 28.01 -2.37 14.32
C ALA A 475 29.24 -3.20 14.74
N PRO A 476 30.40 -3.01 14.08
CA PRO A 476 31.66 -3.63 14.52
C PRO A 476 31.99 -3.28 15.98
N ALA A 477 32.56 -4.23 16.73
CA ALA A 477 32.94 -3.99 18.13
C ALA A 477 33.98 -2.87 18.29
N ASP A 478 34.78 -2.61 17.25
CA ASP A 478 35.76 -1.53 17.16
C ASP A 478 35.24 -0.30 16.38
N ALA A 479 33.93 -0.16 16.23
CA ALA A 479 33.28 0.92 15.48
C ALA A 479 33.77 2.32 15.88
N ALA A 480 34.06 2.55 17.16
CA ALA A 480 34.60 3.81 17.67
C ALA A 480 35.91 4.25 16.99
N THR A 481 36.72 3.30 16.51
CA THR A 481 38.00 3.56 15.85
C THR A 481 38.03 3.19 14.37
N ALA A 482 37.20 2.22 13.96
CA ALA A 482 37.15 1.72 12.60
C ALA A 482 36.27 2.58 11.68
N LEU A 483 35.24 3.26 12.23
CA LEU A 483 34.32 4.08 11.46
C LEU A 483 34.68 5.57 11.55
N PRO A 484 34.40 6.36 10.49
CA PRO A 484 34.64 7.81 10.53
C PRO A 484 33.83 8.51 11.64
N PRO A 485 34.36 9.59 12.25
CA PRO A 485 33.62 10.43 13.20
C PRO A 485 32.26 10.93 12.66
N TYR A 486 32.18 11.18 11.35
CA TYR A 486 30.94 11.60 10.68
C TYR A 486 29.83 10.52 10.68
N VAL A 487 30.22 9.26 10.87
CA VAL A 487 29.30 8.12 11.01
C VAL A 487 28.92 7.90 12.47
N THR A 488 29.89 7.93 13.38
CA THR A 488 29.66 7.60 14.81
C THR A 488 29.18 8.79 15.65
N ALA A 489 29.21 10.01 15.08
CA ALA A 489 29.07 11.29 15.78
C ALA A 489 30.13 11.57 16.87
N ASP A 490 31.09 10.65 17.08
CA ASP A 490 32.23 10.76 18.00
C ASP A 490 31.88 11.31 19.39
N GLY A 491 30.75 10.90 19.97
CA GLY A 491 30.34 11.36 21.30
C GLY A 491 29.68 12.74 21.37
N PHE A 492 29.63 13.50 20.27
CA PHE A 492 29.26 14.91 20.28
C PHE A 492 27.86 15.19 20.85
N TYR A 493 26.92 14.27 20.65
CA TYR A 493 25.53 14.38 21.13
C TYR A 493 25.25 13.56 22.40
N GLY A 494 26.31 13.21 23.15
CA GLY A 494 26.21 12.46 24.40
C GLY A 494 25.96 10.96 24.23
N VAL A 495 26.18 10.42 23.02
CA VAL A 495 26.10 8.99 22.70
C VAL A 495 27.48 8.51 22.30
N ALA A 496 27.99 7.49 22.99
CA ALA A 496 29.34 6.97 22.74
C ALA A 496 29.52 6.51 21.28
N ALA A 497 30.72 6.72 20.72
CA ALA A 497 31.01 6.33 19.34
C ALA A 497 30.76 4.83 19.12
N GLY A 498 29.97 4.49 18.09
CA GLY A 498 29.56 3.12 17.78
C GLY A 498 28.25 2.68 18.46
N SER A 499 27.75 3.43 19.45
CA SER A 499 26.42 3.18 20.03
C SER A 499 25.31 3.85 19.23
N VAL A 500 24.09 3.35 19.38
CA VAL A 500 22.86 3.96 18.86
C VAL A 500 21.90 4.30 19.98
N ARG A 501 21.27 5.48 19.92
CA ARG A 501 20.16 5.89 20.78
C ARG A 501 18.90 6.12 19.94
N THR A 502 17.94 5.20 20.04
CA THR A 502 16.74 5.18 19.20
C THR A 502 15.49 5.29 20.05
N LEU A 503 14.58 6.19 19.68
CA LEU A 503 13.21 6.20 20.17
C LEU A 503 12.39 5.22 19.32
N ILE A 504 11.82 4.21 19.97
CA ILE A 504 11.03 3.15 19.33
C ILE A 504 9.59 3.31 19.80
N THR A 505 8.72 3.73 18.88
CA THR A 505 7.29 3.93 19.14
C THR A 505 6.50 2.77 18.57
N VAL A 506 5.69 2.11 19.39
CA VAL A 506 4.74 1.07 18.98
C VAL A 506 3.33 1.60 19.13
N TYR A 507 2.52 1.54 18.08
CA TYR A 507 1.10 1.90 18.13
C TYR A 507 0.18 0.71 17.81
N GLY A 508 -0.99 0.71 18.42
CA GLY A 508 -1.98 -0.35 18.31
C GLY A 508 -3.09 -0.09 17.29
N PRO A 509 -4.05 -1.04 17.18
CA PRO A 509 -5.29 -0.83 16.44
C PRO A 509 -6.07 0.40 16.94
N GLU A 510 -6.93 0.96 16.10
CA GLU A 510 -7.80 2.07 16.49
C GLU A 510 -8.75 1.65 17.61
N GLY A 511 -8.88 2.50 18.64
CA GLY A 511 -9.69 2.20 19.82
C GLY A 511 -9.06 1.22 20.82
N ALA A 512 -7.94 0.57 20.47
CA ALA A 512 -7.21 -0.27 21.39
C ALA A 512 -6.32 0.55 22.34
N THR A 513 -6.18 0.08 23.58
CA THR A 513 -5.39 0.72 24.63
C THR A 513 -4.27 -0.21 25.10
N PRO A 514 -3.08 0.32 25.43
CA PRO A 514 -1.99 -0.50 25.93
C PRO A 514 -2.35 -1.08 27.30
N SER A 515 -2.31 -2.41 27.43
CA SER A 515 -2.60 -3.15 28.67
C SER A 515 -1.34 -3.68 29.35
N ARG A 516 -0.26 -3.89 28.59
CA ARG A 516 1.04 -4.33 29.09
C ARG A 516 2.16 -3.73 28.25
N ILE A 517 3.19 -3.26 28.92
CA ILE A 517 4.34 -2.60 28.31
C ILE A 517 5.58 -3.14 29.01
N ASP A 518 6.49 -3.75 28.27
CA ASP A 518 7.78 -4.21 28.81
C ASP A 518 8.94 -3.92 27.87
N ARG A 519 10.12 -3.73 28.47
CA ARG A 519 11.41 -3.79 27.80
C ARG A 519 12.26 -4.86 28.47
N ASP A 520 12.74 -5.82 27.69
CA ASP A 520 13.54 -6.95 28.15
C ASP A 520 12.87 -7.73 29.31
N GLY A 521 11.54 -7.85 29.24
CA GLY A 521 10.71 -8.55 30.22
C GLY A 521 10.46 -7.79 31.54
N LYS A 522 10.82 -6.51 31.62
CA LYS A 522 10.62 -5.66 32.80
C LYS A 522 9.78 -4.43 32.44
N GLU A 523 9.02 -3.93 33.40
CA GLU A 523 8.36 -2.62 33.27
C GLU A 523 9.44 -1.53 33.26
N ASP A 524 9.29 -0.59 32.34
CA ASP A 524 10.23 0.52 32.11
C ASP A 524 9.42 1.81 31.87
N PRO A 525 9.92 2.99 32.26
CA PRO A 525 9.24 4.24 31.96
C PRO A 525 9.08 4.43 30.46
N VAL A 526 7.92 4.94 30.06
CA VAL A 526 7.57 5.18 28.66
C VAL A 526 6.92 6.54 28.48
N GLN A 527 7.03 7.06 27.27
CA GLN A 527 6.19 8.14 26.80
C GLN A 527 4.96 7.54 26.11
N THR A 528 3.78 8.06 26.41
CA THR A 528 2.53 7.67 25.74
C THR A 528 1.94 8.85 25.00
N ALA A 529 1.43 8.62 23.80
CA ALA A 529 0.75 9.63 22.99
C ALA A 529 -0.39 8.99 22.19
N THR A 530 -1.16 9.81 21.49
CA THR A 530 -2.14 9.35 20.50
C THR A 530 -1.64 9.72 19.11
N LEU A 531 -1.45 8.76 18.21
CA LEU A 531 -1.15 9.00 16.80
C LEU A 531 -2.47 8.90 16.01
N GLY A 532 -3.05 10.03 15.62
CA GLY A 532 -4.40 10.08 15.07
C GLY A 532 -5.42 9.63 16.12
N THR A 533 -6.02 8.45 15.94
CA THR A 533 -6.94 7.80 16.90
C THR A 533 -6.30 6.62 17.64
N ARG A 534 -5.00 6.34 17.39
CA ARG A 534 -4.31 5.14 17.87
C ARG A 534 -3.46 5.44 19.10
N SER A 535 -3.53 4.58 20.11
CA SER A 535 -2.63 4.66 21.27
C SER A 535 -1.20 4.28 20.86
N ALA A 536 -0.23 5.10 21.24
CA ALA A 536 1.18 4.89 20.95
C ALA A 536 2.01 4.88 22.25
N VAL A 537 2.99 3.98 22.31
CA VAL A 537 3.94 3.80 23.42
C VAL A 537 5.35 3.92 22.88
N GLN A 538 6.16 4.82 23.44
CA GLN A 538 7.53 5.07 23.02
C GLN A 538 8.53 4.73 24.13
N HIS A 539 9.53 3.93 23.76
CA HIS A 539 10.70 3.61 24.57
C HIS A 539 11.95 4.26 23.97
N GLU A 540 12.89 4.65 24.82
CA GLU A 540 14.26 4.97 24.39
C GLU A 540 15.16 3.75 24.61
N GLY A 541 15.88 3.34 23.57
CA GLY A 541 16.92 2.31 23.65
C GLY A 541 18.29 2.90 23.36
N LEU A 542 19.27 2.64 24.24
CA LEU A 542 20.69 2.92 24.03
C LEU A 542 21.44 1.59 23.91
N LEU A 543 22.03 1.31 22.75
CA LEU A 543 22.67 0.03 22.46
C LEU A 543 24.12 0.23 22.00
N ALA A 544 25.07 -0.41 22.67
CA ALA A 544 26.45 -0.54 22.20
C ALA A 544 26.56 -1.54 21.04
N PRO A 545 27.69 -1.57 20.30
CA PRO A 545 27.92 -2.58 19.27
C PRO A 545 27.69 -4.01 19.77
N GLY A 546 26.87 -4.76 19.06
CA GLY A 546 26.49 -6.15 19.36
C GLY A 546 25.34 -6.31 20.37
N GLU A 547 24.80 -5.23 20.93
CA GLU A 547 23.68 -5.29 21.87
C GLU A 547 22.32 -5.27 21.15
N SER A 548 21.33 -5.86 21.81
CA SER A 548 19.92 -5.87 21.40
C SER A 548 19.01 -5.55 22.60
N THR A 549 17.84 -5.01 22.32
CA THR A 549 16.74 -4.87 23.30
C THR A 549 15.43 -5.32 22.68
N THR A 550 14.53 -5.86 23.48
CA THR A 550 13.20 -6.29 23.06
C THR A 550 12.12 -5.49 23.77
N ILE A 551 11.28 -4.80 23.01
CA ILE A 551 10.09 -4.09 23.49
C ILE A 551 8.86 -4.93 23.22
N THR A 552 8.00 -5.12 24.21
CA THR A 552 6.70 -5.78 24.04
C THR A 552 5.58 -4.85 24.48
N VAL A 553 4.60 -4.63 23.60
CA VAL A 553 3.37 -3.89 23.92
C VAL A 553 2.16 -4.77 23.60
N GLU A 554 1.27 -4.90 24.57
CA GLU A 554 -0.05 -5.53 24.38
C GLU A 554 -1.12 -4.46 24.32
N PHE A 555 -1.98 -4.55 23.32
CA PHE A 555 -3.14 -3.70 23.14
C PHE A 555 -4.41 -4.52 23.36
N GLN A 556 -5.35 -3.97 24.12
CA GLN A 556 -6.68 -4.54 24.38
C GLN A 556 -7.78 -3.53 24.05
N GLY A 557 -8.93 -4.04 23.64
CA GLY A 557 -10.12 -3.25 23.33
C GLY A 557 -10.62 -3.50 21.91
N ASP A 558 -11.32 -2.51 21.38
CA ASP A 558 -11.82 -2.54 20.01
C ASP A 558 -10.64 -2.58 19.01
N GLY A 559 -10.83 -3.26 17.89
CA GLY A 559 -9.77 -3.49 16.87
C GLY A 559 -8.70 -4.51 17.26
N ALA A 560 -8.42 -4.72 18.56
CA ALA A 560 -7.49 -5.76 19.00
C ALA A 560 -8.01 -7.18 18.71
N GLY A 561 -7.11 -8.16 18.59
CA GLY A 561 -7.50 -9.56 18.38
C GLY A 561 -8.04 -9.88 16.98
N ALA A 562 -8.05 -8.92 16.06
CA ALA A 562 -8.54 -9.12 14.69
C ALA A 562 -7.61 -10.03 13.89
N ARG A 563 -8.16 -11.05 13.23
CA ARG A 563 -7.38 -12.04 12.46
C ARG A 563 -6.50 -11.41 11.37
N LEU A 564 -6.99 -10.34 10.74
CA LEU A 564 -6.29 -9.60 9.69
C LEU A 564 -5.62 -8.36 10.30
N THR A 565 -4.62 -8.55 11.17
CA THR A 565 -3.77 -7.45 11.64
C THR A 565 -2.51 -7.37 10.79
N GLU A 566 -2.28 -6.21 10.17
CA GLU A 566 -1.10 -5.89 9.39
C GLU A 566 -0.12 -5.03 10.20
N VAL A 567 1.17 -5.20 9.90
CA VAL A 567 2.25 -4.44 10.53
C VAL A 567 2.74 -3.40 9.55
N THR A 568 2.72 -2.14 9.97
CA THR A 568 3.46 -1.07 9.28
C THR A 568 4.72 -0.74 10.07
N HIS A 569 5.76 -0.28 9.39
CA HIS A 569 6.98 0.12 10.07
C HIS A 569 7.69 1.24 9.32
N THR A 570 8.61 1.92 10.00
CA THR A 570 9.54 2.85 9.36
C THR A 570 10.34 2.14 8.25
N PRO A 571 10.46 2.72 7.05
CA PRO A 571 11.35 2.19 6.01
C PRO A 571 12.84 2.26 6.43
N LEU A 572 13.44 1.11 6.73
CA LEU A 572 14.83 0.98 7.18
C LEU A 572 15.78 0.68 6.01
N VAL A 573 17.10 0.70 6.23
CA VAL A 573 18.09 0.26 5.22
C VAL A 573 17.87 -1.19 4.80
N ARG A 574 17.54 -2.05 5.78
CA ARG A 574 17.18 -3.47 5.60
C ARG A 574 15.78 -3.69 6.15
N ASP A 575 14.94 -4.38 5.39
CA ASP A 575 13.57 -4.63 5.83
C ASP A 575 13.56 -5.50 7.10
N PRO A 576 12.73 -5.18 8.11
CA PRO A 576 12.62 -5.98 9.32
C PRO A 576 12.15 -7.41 9.03
N ALA A 577 12.63 -8.37 9.82
CA ALA A 577 12.04 -9.70 9.83
C ALA A 577 10.66 -9.64 10.51
N ILE A 578 9.60 -9.97 9.77
CA ILE A 578 8.22 -9.96 10.28
C ILE A 578 7.74 -11.37 10.59
N HIS A 579 7.29 -11.59 11.83
CA HIS A 579 6.78 -12.88 12.30
C HIS A 579 5.35 -12.76 12.86
N ARG A 580 4.60 -13.86 12.77
CA ARG A 580 3.31 -14.05 13.46
C ARG A 580 3.41 -15.27 14.36
N GLU A 581 3.05 -15.08 15.62
CA GLU A 581 3.07 -16.12 16.66
C GLU A 581 1.70 -16.30 17.32
N GLU A 582 1.48 -17.45 17.94
CA GLU A 582 0.31 -17.68 18.78
C GLU A 582 0.39 -16.83 20.06
N LEU A 583 -0.70 -16.13 20.39
CA LEU A 583 -0.77 -15.32 21.59
C LEU A 583 -0.77 -16.19 22.84
N ARG A 584 0.27 -16.06 23.66
CA ARG A 584 0.34 -16.66 25.00
C ARG A 584 0.15 -15.59 26.05
N CYS A 585 -1.00 -15.56 26.71
CA CYS A 585 -1.28 -14.62 27.78
C CYS A 585 -0.42 -14.95 29.02
N ALA A 586 0.10 -13.93 29.69
CA ALA A 586 0.70 -14.13 31.01
C ALA A 586 -0.40 -14.61 31.98
N SER A 587 -0.07 -15.61 32.79
CA SER A 587 -0.95 -16.20 33.80
C SER A 587 -1.29 -15.25 34.92
#